data_AF-A0A962C319-F1
#
_entry.id   AF-A0A962C319-F1
#
_cell.length_a   1.000
_cell.length_b   1.000
_cell.length_c   1.000
_cell.angle_alpha   90.00
_cell.angle_beta   90.00
_cell.angle_gamma   90.00
#
_symmetry.space_group_name_H-M   'P 1'
#
loop_
_entity.id
_entity.type
_entity.pdbx_description
1 polymer ?
#
loop_
_entity_poly.entity_id
_entity_poly.type
_entity_poly.pdbx_seq_one_letter_code
_entity_poly.pdbx_strand_id
1 'polypeptide(L)'
;MLVSLYVKDFAIAHEVEIAPHRGLTVVSGETGAGKSLLVDALMLLIGARADSGVVRHGADRAELVARFELASNPAAQAWLTAAELDEDHECQLRRV
;
A
#
# COMPACT_ATOMS: atom_id res chain seq x y z
N MET A 1 -8.87 -7.60 -3.67
CA MET A 1 -9.08 -6.82 -2.42
C MET A 1 -7.75 -6.61 -1.73
N LEU A 2 -7.55 -5.48 -1.03
CA LEU A 2 -6.34 -5.22 -0.24
C LEU A 2 -6.22 -6.24 0.90
N VAL A 3 -5.11 -6.99 0.94
CA VAL A 3 -4.79 -8.04 1.92
C VAL A 3 -3.86 -7.48 2.99
N SER A 4 -2.83 -6.74 2.57
CA SER A 4 -1.93 -6.07 3.50
C SER A 4 -1.41 -4.76 2.92
N LEU A 5 -1.13 -3.81 3.81
CA LEU A 5 -0.39 -2.58 3.55
C LEU A 5 0.76 -2.50 4.56
N TYR A 6 1.98 -2.51 4.04
CA TYR A 6 3.22 -2.34 4.80
C TYR A 6 3.86 -1.01 4.42
N VAL A 7 4.29 -0.28 5.43
CA VAL A 7 4.87 1.06 5.31
C VAL A 7 6.05 1.16 6.27
N LYS A 8 7.21 1.56 5.75
CA LYS A 8 8.43 1.78 6.53
C LYS A 8 9.04 3.14 6.20
N ASP A 9 9.50 3.83 7.24
CA ASP A 9 10.21 5.11 7.15
C ASP A 9 9.49 6.16 6.28
N PHE A 10 8.16 6.24 6.45
CA PHE A 10 7.28 7.09 5.66
C PHE A 10 6.59 8.14 6.53
N ALA A 11 6.77 9.40 6.19
CA ALA A 11 6.31 10.56 6.96
C ALA A 11 6.72 10.43 8.44
N ILE A 12 5.75 10.26 9.34
CA ILE A 12 6.00 10.07 10.78
C ILE A 12 6.13 8.60 11.19
N ALA A 13 5.75 7.66 10.32
CA ALA A 13 5.74 6.24 10.62
C ALA A 13 7.15 5.65 10.48
N HIS A 14 7.63 5.01 11.53
CA HIS A 14 8.83 4.17 11.46
C HIS A 14 8.51 2.87 10.73
N GLU A 15 7.48 2.16 11.18
CA GLU A 15 7.03 0.91 10.57
C GLU A 15 5.57 0.69 10.95
N VAL A 16 4.74 0.39 9.95
CA VAL A 16 3.31 0.12 10.11
C VAL A 16 2.94 -1.02 9.16
N GLU A 17 2.24 -2.02 9.69
CA GLU A 17 1.60 -3.07 8.90
C GLU A 17 0.11 -3.13 9.25
N ILE A 18 -0.74 -3.19 8.23
CA ILE A 18 -2.19 -3.32 8.38
C ILE A 18 -2.68 -4.41 7.46
N ALA A 19 -3.51 -5.31 7.99
CA ALA A 19 -4.24 -6.32 7.23
C ALA A 19 -5.75 -6.07 7.34
N PRO A 20 -6.36 -5.35 6.38
CA PRO A 20 -7.79 -5.10 6.38
C PRO A 20 -8.59 -6.39 6.21
N HIS A 21 -9.79 -6.42 6.76
CA HIS A 21 -10.71 -7.54 6.64
C HIS A 21 -11.80 -7.22 5.61
N ARG A 22 -12.50 -8.25 5.12
CA ARG A 22 -13.66 -8.08 4.24
C ARG A 22 -14.74 -7.21 4.89
N GLY A 23 -15.33 -6.33 4.09
CA GLY A 23 -16.37 -5.40 4.53
C GLY A 23 -15.80 -4.02 4.86
N LEU A 24 -16.32 -3.40 5.92
CA LEU A 24 -15.95 -2.04 6.33
C LEU A 24 -14.74 -2.08 7.28
N THR A 25 -13.64 -1.45 6.87
CA THR A 25 -12.52 -1.16 7.77
C THR A 25 -12.60 0.31 8.19
N VAL A 26 -12.69 0.56 9.51
CA VAL A 26 -12.73 1.91 10.08
C VAL A 26 -11.37 2.27 10.65
N VAL A 27 -10.78 3.35 10.15
CA VAL A 27 -9.55 3.93 10.71
C VAL A 27 -9.92 5.18 11.50
N SER A 28 -9.70 5.14 12.81
CA SER A 28 -9.91 6.27 13.73
C SER A 28 -8.59 6.72 14.34
N GLY A 29 -8.57 7.95 14.87
CA GLY A 29 -7.39 8.51 15.54
C GLY A 29 -7.64 9.94 15.97
N GLU A 30 -6.88 10.40 16.95
CA GLU A 30 -7.01 11.72 17.58
C GLU A 30 -6.59 12.86 16.63
N THR A 31 -5.38 12.77 16.07
CA THR A 31 -4.75 13.89 15.34
C THR A 31 -4.78 13.73 13.82
N GLY A 32 -5.52 12.75 13.29
CA GLY A 32 -5.71 12.54 11.84
C GLY A 32 -4.46 12.10 11.06
N ALA A 33 -3.26 12.36 11.56
CA ALA A 33 -1.98 12.08 10.89
C ALA A 33 -1.84 10.60 10.49
N GLY A 34 -2.14 9.67 11.41
CA GLY A 34 -2.09 8.24 11.10
C GLY A 34 -3.10 7.81 10.04
N LYS A 35 -4.28 8.44 9.99
CA LYS A 35 -5.30 8.13 8.98
C LYS A 35 -4.91 8.64 7.59
N SER A 36 -4.46 9.90 7.49
CA SER A 36 -4.03 10.48 6.22
C SER A 36 -2.81 9.74 5.67
N LEU A 37 -1.86 9.36 6.54
CA LEU A 37 -0.68 8.58 6.17
C LEU A 37 -1.03 7.29 5.42
N LEU A 38 -2.05 6.55 5.88
CA LEU A 38 -2.48 5.32 5.20
C LEU A 38 -3.07 5.58 3.82
N VAL A 39 -3.86 6.66 3.69
CA VAL A 39 -4.43 7.06 2.41
C VAL A 39 -3.31 7.51 1.46
N ASP A 40 -2.37 8.31 1.93
CA ASP A 40 -1.24 8.81 1.15
C ASP A 40 -0.34 7.66 0.67
N ALA A 41 -0.08 6.66 1.53
CA ALA A 41 0.67 5.46 1.16
C ALA A 41 0.00 4.70 0.00
N LEU A 42 -1.32 4.50 0.06
CA LEU A 42 -2.08 3.86 -1.02
C LEU A 42 -2.06 4.69 -2.30
N MET A 43 -2.23 6.02 -2.21
CA MET A 43 -2.15 6.92 -3.36
C MET A 43 -0.79 6.84 -4.06
N LEU A 44 0.30 6.80 -3.30
CA LEU A 44 1.64 6.65 -3.86
C LEU A 44 1.86 5.29 -4.51
N LEU A 45 1.30 4.22 -3.95
CA LEU A 45 1.40 2.87 -4.53
C LEU A 45 0.65 2.74 -5.85
N ILE A 46 -0.45 3.48 -6.05
CA ILE A 46 -1.18 3.52 -7.34
C ILE A 46 -0.62 4.54 -8.34
N GLY A 47 0.55 5.12 -8.06
CA GLY A 47 1.27 5.98 -9.01
C GLY A 47 1.08 7.48 -8.82
N ALA A 48 0.54 7.94 -7.69
CA ALA A 48 0.56 9.37 -7.38
C ALA A 48 1.99 9.93 -7.32
N ARG A 49 2.14 11.24 -7.56
CA ARG A 49 3.44 11.90 -7.48
C ARG A 49 3.95 11.86 -6.03
N ALA A 50 5.19 11.41 -5.86
CA ALA A 50 5.89 11.51 -4.58
C ALA A 50 6.65 12.84 -4.51
N ASP A 51 6.73 13.39 -3.30
CA ASP A 51 7.67 14.46 -2.94
C ASP A 51 8.73 13.89 -1.99
N SER A 52 9.91 14.51 -1.94
CA SER A 52 10.97 14.15 -1.00
C SER A 52 10.55 14.22 0.47
N GLY A 53 9.56 15.06 0.81
CA GLY A 53 9.02 15.17 2.16
C GLY A 53 8.29 13.92 2.67
N VAL A 54 8.11 12.90 1.83
CA VAL A 54 7.49 11.63 2.25
C VAL A 54 8.45 10.69 2.98
N VAL A 55 9.76 10.87 2.84
CA VAL A 55 10.75 10.07 3.56
C VAL A 55 10.86 10.59 4.99
N ARG A 56 10.77 9.68 5.97
CA ARG A 56 10.86 10.02 7.38
C ARG A 56 12.21 10.69 7.67
N HIS A 57 12.19 11.75 8.48
CA HIS A 57 13.40 12.46 8.86
C HIS A 57 14.44 11.53 9.49
N GLY A 58 15.66 11.53 8.93
CA GLY A 58 16.77 10.68 9.38
C GLY A 58 16.79 9.27 8.77
N ALA A 59 15.87 8.95 7.86
CA ALA A 59 15.92 7.74 7.05
C ALA A 59 16.41 8.03 5.64
N ASP A 60 17.06 7.04 5.01
CA ASP A 60 17.60 7.17 3.65
C ASP A 60 16.53 7.01 2.57
N ARG A 61 15.48 6.21 2.85
CA ARG A 61 14.39 5.89 1.93
C ARG A 61 13.12 5.49 2.68
N ALA A 62 11.97 5.63 2.03
CA ALA A 62 10.72 5.05 2.49
C ALA A 62 10.45 3.76 1.72
N GLU A 63 9.76 2.79 2.31
CA GLU A 63 9.33 1.58 1.61
C GLU A 63 7.83 1.36 1.83
N LEU A 64 7.13 1.19 0.72
CA LEU A 64 5.68 0.98 0.69
C LEU A 64 5.40 -0.31 -0.07
N VAL A 65 4.58 -1.18 0.50
CA VAL A 65 4.14 -2.42 -0.15
C VAL A 65 2.64 -2.64 0.11
N ALA A 66 1.86 -2.84 -0.95
CA ALA A 66 0.48 -3.31 -0.83
C ALA A 66 0.31 -4.64 -1.58
N ARG A 67 -0.38 -5.59 -0.94
CA ARG A 67 -0.76 -6.87 -1.54
C ARG A 67 -2.25 -6.93 -1.76
N PHE A 68 -2.66 -7.43 -2.92
CA PHE A 68 -4.06 -7.55 -3.31
C PHE A 68 -4.38 -8.98 -3.73
N GLU A 69 -5.45 -9.56 -3.18
CA GLU A 69 -6.06 -10.78 -3.73
C GLU A 69 -6.81 -10.43 -5.03
N LEU A 70 -6.72 -11.30 -6.04
CA LEU A 70 -7.32 -11.05 -7.36
C LEU A 70 -8.63 -11.80 -7.61
N ALA A 71 -9.09 -12.62 -6.66
CA ALA A 71 -10.29 -13.46 -6.80
C ALA A 71 -11.54 -12.69 -7.24
N SER A 72 -11.66 -11.41 -6.89
CA SER A 72 -12.78 -10.53 -7.28
C SER A 72 -12.46 -9.57 -8.43
N ASN A 73 -11.32 -9.72 -9.12
CA ASN A 73 -10.89 -8.86 -10.22
C ASN A 73 -10.31 -9.68 -11.40
N PRO A 74 -11.18 -10.31 -12.21
CA PRO A 74 -10.75 -11.12 -13.34
C PRO A 74 -9.94 -10.35 -14.40
N ALA A 75 -10.19 -9.05 -14.54
CA ALA A 75 -9.48 -8.21 -15.50
C ALA A 75 -8.00 -8.03 -15.12
N ALA A 76 -7.72 -7.78 -13.83
CA ALA A 76 -6.35 -7.70 -13.34
C ALA A 76 -5.64 -9.05 -13.41
N GLN A 77 -6.35 -10.15 -13.11
CA GLN A 77 -5.81 -11.50 -13.23
C GLN A 77 -5.42 -11.81 -14.69
N ALA A 78 -6.31 -11.55 -15.64
CA ALA A 78 -6.02 -11.76 -17.06
C ALA A 78 -4.85 -10.89 -17.56
N TRP A 79 -4.75 -9.64 -17.09
CA TRP A 79 -3.65 -8.74 -17.41
C TRP A 79 -2.31 -9.28 -16.89
N LEU A 80 -2.26 -9.76 -15.65
CA LEU A 80 -1.05 -10.34 -15.06
C LEU A 80 -0.66 -11.66 -15.75
N THR A 81 -1.61 -12.54 -16.04
CA THR A 81 -1.33 -13.79 -16.79
C THR A 81 -0.78 -13.48 -18.18
N ALA A 82 -1.33 -12.50 -18.89
CA ALA A 82 -0.81 -12.09 -20.20
C ALA A 82 0.59 -11.48 -20.13
N ALA A 83 0.97 -10.95 -18.97
CA ALA A 83 2.30 -10.39 -18.69
C ALA A 83 3.28 -11.40 -18.06
N GLU A 84 2.87 -12.65 -17.86
CA GLU A 84 3.65 -13.68 -17.15
C GLU A 84 3.98 -13.28 -15.69
N LEU A 85 3.04 -12.62 -15.01
CA LEU A 85 3.17 -12.09 -13.64
C LEU A 85 2.09 -12.64 -12.69
N ASP A 86 1.47 -13.78 -12.99
CA ASP A 86 0.32 -14.33 -12.26
C ASP A 86 0.68 -15.29 -11.11
N GLU A 87 1.89 -15.17 -10.56
CA GLU A 87 2.33 -15.92 -9.39
C GLU A 87 1.35 -15.73 -8.21
N ASP A 88 0.97 -16.85 -7.58
CA ASP A 88 0.11 -16.93 -6.39
C ASP A 88 -1.28 -16.28 -6.48
N HIS A 89 -1.74 -15.88 -7.67
CA HIS A 89 -3.01 -15.14 -7.88
C HIS A 89 -3.13 -13.86 -7.02
N GLU A 90 -1.99 -13.28 -6.66
CA GLU A 90 -1.90 -12.01 -5.93
C GLU A 90 -1.27 -10.93 -6.81
N CYS A 91 -1.53 -9.68 -6.47
CA CYS A 91 -0.83 -8.54 -7.05
C CYS A 91 -0.13 -7.77 -5.95
N GLN A 92 1.18 -7.57 -6.09
CA GLN A 92 1.98 -6.77 -5.18
C GLN A 92 2.41 -5.48 -5.86
N LEU A 93 2.05 -4.34 -5.25
CA LEU A 93 2.57 -3.04 -5.61
C LEU A 93 3.65 -2.66 -4.60
N ARG A 94 4.82 -2.26 -5.09
CA ARG A 94 5.96 -1.84 -4.26
C ARG A 94 6.53 -0.52 -4.75
N ARG A 95 6.85 0.37 -3.80
CA ARG A 95 7.53 1.64 -4.06
C ARG A 95 8.61 1.87 -3.00
N VAL A 96 9.79 2.31 -3.45
CA VAL A 96 10.98 2.60 -2.63
C VAL A 96 11.52 3.98 -3.00
#